data_AF-A0A9E0X7B7-F1
#
_entry.id   AF-A0A9E0X7B7-F1
#
_cell.length_a   1.000
_cell.length_b   1.000
_cell.length_c   1.000
_cell.angle_alpha   90.00
_cell.angle_beta   90.00
_cell.angle_gamma   90.00
#
_symmetry.space_group_name_H-M   'P 1'
#
loop_
_entity.id
_entity.type
_entity.pdbx_description
1 polymer ?
#
loop_
_entity_poly.entity_id
_entity_poly.type
_entity_poly.pdbx_seq_one_letter_code
_entity_poly.pdbx_strand_id
1 'polypeptide(L)'
;RPRTWQECRDFAVFIGGPNPALREDQPYSQAHFEAVCARFGDPSVLDKYETVFVDSITVAGRLCLQWCKGQPQAYSEKTGKPDSRGAYGLMGQEMIGWLTHLQHTRRKNVWFVGILNEALDDFNRRIFSLQIDGSKTGLELPGIVDEVVTLAELKADDDSGYRAFVCHTLNPWNYPAKDRSGRLDAIEEPHLGRLMEKIAGPAKPAIERLDFARPNAASTPESTSTQES
;
A
#
# COMPACT_ATOMS: atom_id res chain seq x y z
N ARG A 1 -15.39 -12.96 5.14
CA ARG A 1 -14.66 -11.78 5.65
C ARG A 1 -13.95 -12.20 6.94
N PRO A 2 -12.63 -12.03 7.04
CA PRO A 2 -11.88 -12.43 8.23
C PRO A 2 -12.29 -11.61 9.46
N ARG A 3 -12.32 -12.25 10.63
CA ARG A 3 -12.62 -11.66 11.94
C ARG A 3 -11.42 -11.68 12.88
N THR A 4 -10.35 -12.38 12.51
CA THR A 4 -9.13 -12.49 13.31
C THR A 4 -7.90 -12.29 12.42
N TRP A 5 -6.76 -11.97 13.03
CA TRP A 5 -5.49 -11.91 12.29
C TRP A 5 -5.11 -13.27 11.69
N GLN A 6 -5.39 -14.37 12.39
CA GLN A 6 -5.16 -15.71 11.86
C GLN A 6 -5.97 -15.93 10.58
N GLU A 7 -7.25 -15.57 10.55
CA GLU A 7 -8.06 -15.69 9.34
C GLU A 7 -7.53 -14.82 8.19
N CYS A 8 -6.98 -13.62 8.47
CA CYS A 8 -6.29 -12.83 7.44
C CYS A 8 -5.10 -13.59 6.82
N ARG A 9 -4.30 -14.29 7.65
CA ARG A 9 -3.18 -15.11 7.20
C ARG A 9 -3.63 -16.38 6.47
N ASP A 10 -4.69 -17.03 6.96
CA ASP A 10 -5.29 -18.22 6.33
C ASP A 10 -5.78 -17.88 4.92
N PHE A 11 -6.53 -16.78 4.75
CA PHE A 11 -6.95 -16.34 3.41
C PHE A 11 -5.76 -16.00 2.52
N ALA A 12 -4.73 -15.32 3.06
CA ALA A 12 -3.56 -14.97 2.28
C ALA A 12 -2.80 -16.19 1.76
N VAL A 13 -2.57 -17.22 2.59
CA VAL A 13 -1.92 -18.46 2.12
C VAL A 13 -2.82 -19.24 1.16
N PHE A 14 -4.14 -19.23 1.38
CA PHE A 14 -5.09 -19.90 0.47
C PHE A 14 -5.10 -19.25 -0.92
N ILE A 15 -4.95 -17.92 -0.98
CA ILE A 15 -4.88 -17.14 -2.21
C ILE A 15 -3.50 -17.25 -2.86
N GLY A 16 -2.43 -17.09 -2.08
CA GLY A 16 -1.05 -16.99 -2.54
C GLY A 16 -0.33 -18.31 -2.75
N GLY A 17 -0.85 -19.38 -2.18
CA GLY A 17 -0.16 -20.66 -2.07
C GLY A 17 0.93 -20.65 -0.99
N PRO A 18 1.62 -21.78 -0.80
CA PRO A 18 2.70 -21.89 0.17
C PRO A 18 3.97 -21.19 -0.33
N ASN A 19 4.76 -20.66 0.60
CA ASN A 19 6.12 -20.23 0.33
C ASN A 19 7.10 -21.36 0.71
N PRO A 20 7.74 -22.02 -0.27
CA PRO A 20 8.61 -23.18 -0.02
C PRO A 20 9.90 -22.83 0.74
N ALA A 21 10.25 -21.55 0.86
CA ALA A 21 11.41 -21.11 1.64
C ALA A 21 11.16 -21.04 3.15
N LEU A 22 9.90 -21.16 3.60
CA LEU A 22 9.51 -21.03 5.00
C LEU A 22 9.46 -22.40 5.69
N ARG A 23 9.89 -22.42 6.96
CA ARG A 23 9.81 -23.61 7.81
C ARG A 23 8.36 -23.91 8.18
N GLU A 24 8.07 -25.15 8.54
CA GLU A 24 6.71 -25.62 8.84
C GLU A 24 5.98 -24.79 9.91
N ASP A 25 6.72 -24.31 10.92
CA ASP A 25 6.20 -23.51 12.03
C ASP A 25 5.88 -22.04 11.67
N GLN A 26 6.28 -21.60 10.49
CA GLN A 26 6.12 -20.21 10.06
C GLN A 26 4.80 -19.99 9.31
N PRO A 27 4.18 -18.80 9.45
CA PRO A 27 3.06 -18.42 8.59
C PRO A 27 3.44 -18.52 7.11
N TYR A 28 2.48 -18.95 6.29
CA TYR A 28 2.64 -19.15 4.84
C TYR A 28 3.53 -20.33 4.41
N SER A 29 3.93 -21.20 5.34
CA SER A 29 4.63 -22.45 5.02
C SER A 29 3.76 -23.45 4.27
N GLN A 30 4.39 -24.52 3.77
CA GLN A 30 3.68 -25.66 3.17
C GLN A 30 2.66 -26.26 4.15
N ALA A 31 3.07 -26.49 5.40
CA ALA A 31 2.20 -27.03 6.45
C ALA A 31 1.00 -26.10 6.75
N HIS A 32 1.23 -24.77 6.77
CA HIS A 32 0.15 -23.80 6.94
C HIS A 32 -0.85 -23.87 5.78
N PHE A 33 -0.35 -23.92 4.54
CA PHE A 33 -1.20 -24.03 3.35
C PHE A 33 -2.05 -25.30 3.35
N GLU A 34 -1.45 -26.45 3.66
CA GLU A 34 -2.15 -27.74 3.73
C GLU A 34 -3.23 -27.75 4.81
N ALA A 35 -2.93 -27.22 6.00
CA ALA A 35 -3.90 -27.08 7.08
C ALA A 35 -5.09 -26.19 6.69
N VAL A 36 -4.84 -25.13 5.92
CA VAL A 36 -5.90 -24.26 5.39
C VAL A 36 -6.69 -24.95 4.29
N CYS A 37 -6.06 -25.66 3.36
CA CYS A 37 -6.75 -26.43 2.32
C CYS A 37 -7.64 -27.53 2.93
N ALA A 38 -7.20 -28.20 4.00
CA ALA A 38 -8.02 -29.17 4.72
C ALA A 38 -9.31 -28.54 5.31
N ARG A 39 -9.29 -27.25 5.64
CA ARG A 39 -10.43 -26.51 6.20
C ARG A 39 -11.29 -25.83 5.13
N PHE A 40 -10.68 -25.27 4.09
CA PHE A 40 -11.33 -24.43 3.08
C PHE A 40 -11.66 -25.20 1.80
N GLY A 41 -11.05 -26.35 1.58
CA GLY A 41 -11.16 -27.15 0.37
C GLY A 41 -10.04 -26.85 -0.65
N ASP A 42 -10.27 -27.23 -1.89
CA ASP A 42 -9.31 -27.04 -2.98
C ASP A 42 -9.21 -25.56 -3.37
N PRO A 43 -8.01 -24.94 -3.37
CA PRO A 43 -7.79 -23.56 -3.79
C PRO A 43 -8.13 -23.29 -5.27
N SER A 44 -8.26 -24.32 -6.13
CA SER A 44 -8.70 -24.16 -7.52
C SER A 44 -10.06 -23.46 -7.67
N VAL A 45 -10.89 -23.46 -6.61
CA VAL A 45 -12.13 -22.67 -6.55
C VAL A 45 -11.91 -21.16 -6.75
N LEU A 46 -10.68 -20.68 -6.52
CA LEU A 46 -10.28 -19.29 -6.71
C LEU A 46 -9.86 -18.99 -8.16
N ASP A 47 -9.65 -19.99 -9.02
CA ASP A 47 -9.13 -19.79 -10.39
C ASP A 47 -10.05 -18.94 -11.26
N LYS A 48 -11.35 -18.98 -11.00
CA LYS A 48 -12.35 -18.13 -11.66
C LYS A 48 -12.26 -16.63 -11.32
N TYR A 49 -11.47 -16.25 -10.31
CA TYR A 49 -11.28 -14.86 -9.92
C TYR A 49 -9.90 -14.38 -10.31
N GLU A 50 -9.82 -13.35 -11.14
CA GLU A 50 -8.55 -12.70 -11.49
C GLU A 50 -8.15 -11.64 -10.47
N THR A 51 -9.12 -11.01 -9.82
CA THR A 51 -8.91 -9.87 -8.92
C THR A 51 -9.46 -10.18 -7.52
N VAL A 52 -8.66 -9.87 -6.50
CA VAL A 52 -9.03 -10.00 -5.08
C VAL A 52 -9.00 -8.63 -4.44
N PHE A 53 -10.11 -8.25 -3.82
CA PHE A 53 -10.21 -7.03 -3.01
C PHE A 53 -10.04 -7.35 -1.53
N VAL A 54 -9.07 -6.69 -0.92
CA VAL A 54 -8.91 -6.59 0.52
C VAL A 54 -9.50 -5.27 0.98
N ASP A 55 -10.79 -5.30 1.33
CA ASP A 55 -11.52 -4.15 1.89
C ASP A 55 -11.83 -4.41 3.39
N SER A 56 -11.05 -3.87 4.33
CA SER A 56 -9.94 -2.92 4.16
C SER A 56 -8.64 -3.32 4.85
N ILE A 57 -7.53 -2.82 4.32
CA ILE A 57 -6.20 -2.90 4.96
C ILE A 57 -6.20 -2.24 6.34
N THR A 58 -7.02 -1.20 6.55
CA THR A 58 -7.21 -0.54 7.84
C THR A 58 -7.87 -1.48 8.87
N VAL A 59 -8.80 -2.35 8.45
CA VAL A 59 -9.39 -3.36 9.34
C VAL A 59 -8.40 -4.49 9.59
N ALA A 60 -7.67 -4.95 8.56
CA ALA A 60 -6.63 -5.98 8.72
C ALA A 60 -5.54 -5.53 9.70
N GLY A 61 -5.10 -4.27 9.61
CA GLY A 61 -4.14 -3.65 10.54
C GLY A 61 -4.64 -3.66 11.99
N ARG A 62 -5.92 -3.32 12.23
CA ARG A 62 -6.52 -3.39 13.57
C ARG A 62 -6.55 -4.81 14.13
N LEU A 63 -6.92 -5.80 13.31
CA LEU A 63 -6.91 -7.21 13.70
C LEU A 63 -5.49 -7.69 14.02
N CYS A 64 -4.50 -7.29 13.21
CA CYS A 64 -3.09 -7.57 13.43
C CYS A 64 -2.63 -6.99 14.77
N LEU A 65 -2.86 -5.70 15.03
CA LEU A 65 -2.47 -5.05 16.27
C LEU A 65 -3.12 -5.71 17.50
N GLN A 66 -4.41 -6.05 17.42
CA GLN A 66 -5.12 -6.73 18.49
C GLN A 66 -4.47 -8.09 18.80
N TRP A 67 -4.10 -8.85 17.77
CA TRP A 67 -3.39 -10.12 17.94
C TRP A 67 -1.98 -9.92 18.52
N CYS A 68 -1.23 -8.92 18.03
CA CYS A 68 0.12 -8.60 18.49
C CYS A 68 0.16 -8.24 19.97
N LYS A 69 -0.84 -7.52 20.49
CA LYS A 69 -0.96 -7.17 21.92
C LYS A 69 -1.04 -8.38 22.85
N GLY A 70 -1.45 -9.55 22.34
CA GLY A 70 -1.48 -10.80 23.10
C GLY A 70 -0.23 -11.67 22.97
N GLN A 71 0.77 -11.25 22.18
CA GLN A 71 1.98 -12.04 21.94
C GLN A 71 3.06 -11.75 23.00
N PRO A 72 3.98 -12.71 23.28
CA PRO A 72 5.05 -12.52 24.24
C PRO A 72 5.89 -11.25 24.00
N GLN A 73 6.12 -10.89 22.74
CA GLN A 73 6.87 -9.70 22.34
C GLN A 73 6.21 -8.38 22.76
N ALA A 74 4.92 -8.40 23.09
CA ALA A 74 4.17 -7.26 23.60
C ALA A 74 4.23 -7.14 25.14
N TYR A 75 5.14 -7.85 25.81
CA TYR A 75 5.35 -7.77 27.25
C TYR A 75 6.83 -7.57 27.57
N SER A 76 7.11 -6.75 28.58
CA SER A 76 8.48 -6.50 29.06
C SER A 76 9.04 -7.75 29.75
N GLU A 77 10.16 -8.28 29.27
CA GLU A 77 10.86 -9.41 29.93
C GLU A 77 11.27 -9.09 31.38
N LYS A 78 11.55 -7.82 31.67
CA LYS A 78 11.99 -7.37 33.01
C LYS A 78 10.84 -7.25 34.00
N THR A 79 9.65 -6.84 33.55
CA THR A 79 8.55 -6.43 34.44
C THR A 79 7.25 -7.21 34.24
N GLY A 80 7.13 -7.98 33.17
CA GLY A 80 5.90 -8.67 32.76
C GLY A 80 4.76 -7.74 32.33
N LYS A 81 4.96 -6.42 32.32
CA LYS A 81 3.92 -5.44 31.94
C LYS A 81 3.79 -5.31 30.43
N PRO A 82 2.59 -4.96 29.91
CA PRO A 82 2.41 -4.68 28.49
C PRO A 82 3.39 -3.63 27.95
N ASP A 83 4.07 -3.98 26.86
CA ASP A 83 4.95 -3.11 26.10
C ASP A 83 4.32 -2.77 24.75
N SER A 84 3.87 -1.52 24.63
CA SER A 84 3.27 -1.02 23.39
C SER A 84 4.28 -0.98 22.24
N ARG A 85 5.57 -0.69 22.52
CA ARG A 85 6.59 -0.61 21.48
C ARG A 85 6.85 -1.98 20.86
N GLY A 86 6.95 -3.02 21.70
CA GLY A 86 7.04 -4.41 21.25
C GLY A 86 5.84 -4.84 20.38
N ALA A 87 4.61 -4.49 20.81
CA ALA A 87 3.40 -4.79 20.04
C ALA A 87 3.41 -4.14 18.64
N TYR A 88 3.74 -2.85 18.54
CA TYR A 88 3.83 -2.16 17.24
C TYR A 88 5.00 -2.66 16.38
N GLY A 89 6.13 -3.03 17.00
CA GLY A 89 7.26 -3.64 16.30
C GLY A 89 6.88 -4.96 15.63
N LEU A 90 6.18 -5.84 16.37
CA LEU A 90 5.67 -7.11 15.84
C LEU A 90 4.60 -6.89 14.77
N MET A 91 3.67 -5.96 15.01
CA MET A 91 2.62 -5.62 14.03
C MET A 91 3.23 -5.19 12.70
N GLY A 92 4.26 -4.34 12.73
CA GLY A 92 4.96 -3.93 11.52
C GLY A 92 5.58 -5.10 10.76
N GLN A 93 6.13 -6.10 11.45
CA GLN A 93 6.68 -7.31 10.82
C GLN A 93 5.58 -8.17 10.20
N GLU A 94 4.50 -8.43 10.95
CA GLU A 94 3.38 -9.27 10.52
C GLU A 94 2.64 -8.68 9.31
N MET A 95 2.32 -7.38 9.35
CA MET A 95 1.65 -6.70 8.25
C MET A 95 2.50 -6.70 6.98
N ILE A 96 3.80 -6.43 7.09
CA ILE A 96 4.70 -6.43 5.94
C ILE A 96 4.83 -7.84 5.34
N GLY A 97 4.95 -8.87 6.18
CA GLY A 97 4.94 -10.25 5.73
C GLY A 97 3.65 -10.61 4.99
N TRP A 98 2.50 -10.21 5.52
CA TRP A 98 1.18 -10.45 4.91
C TRP A 98 1.01 -9.73 3.57
N LEU A 99 1.38 -8.44 3.50
CA LEU A 99 1.32 -7.65 2.27
C LEU A 99 2.24 -8.21 1.19
N THR A 100 3.47 -8.58 1.56
CA THR A 100 4.47 -9.15 0.65
C THR A 100 4.02 -10.51 0.13
N HIS A 101 3.46 -11.35 1.00
CA HIS A 101 2.94 -12.65 0.61
C HIS A 101 1.82 -12.51 -0.43
N LEU A 102 0.85 -11.62 -0.18
CA LEU A 102 -0.23 -11.35 -1.11
C LEU A 102 0.28 -10.75 -2.44
N GLN A 103 1.26 -9.85 -2.39
CA GLN A 103 1.86 -9.26 -3.59
C GLN A 103 2.58 -10.30 -4.46
N HIS A 104 3.17 -11.34 -3.88
CA HIS A 104 3.80 -12.44 -4.63
C HIS A 104 2.80 -13.44 -5.23
N THR A 105 1.50 -13.31 -4.95
CA THR A 105 0.47 -14.20 -5.51
C THR A 105 0.46 -14.09 -7.03
N ARG A 106 1.02 -15.11 -7.69
CA ARG A 106 1.06 -15.16 -9.15
C ARG A 106 -0.38 -15.26 -9.69
N ARG A 107 -0.65 -14.58 -10.80
CA ARG A 107 -1.91 -14.65 -11.58
C ARG A 107 -3.14 -14.02 -10.91
N LYS A 108 -2.99 -13.29 -9.80
CA LYS A 108 -4.07 -12.51 -9.19
C LYS A 108 -3.68 -11.04 -9.10
N ASN A 109 -4.63 -10.14 -9.34
CA ASN A 109 -4.52 -8.73 -9.02
C ASN A 109 -5.02 -8.53 -7.59
N VAL A 110 -4.16 -8.06 -6.68
CA VAL A 110 -4.56 -7.82 -5.29
C VAL A 110 -4.73 -6.32 -5.05
N TRP A 111 -5.94 -5.91 -4.69
CA TRP A 111 -6.29 -4.52 -4.40
C TRP A 111 -6.51 -4.34 -2.90
N PHE A 112 -5.68 -3.51 -2.27
CA PHE A 112 -5.86 -3.10 -0.89
C PHE A 112 -6.64 -1.79 -0.83
N VAL A 113 -7.84 -1.84 -0.27
CA VAL A 113 -8.65 -0.65 -0.02
C VAL A 113 -8.37 -0.17 1.40
N GLY A 114 -8.14 1.12 1.57
CA GLY A 114 -7.83 1.73 2.86
C GLY A 114 -8.46 3.11 2.98
N ILE A 115 -8.52 3.62 4.20
CA ILE A 115 -9.01 4.97 4.47
C ILE A 115 -7.86 5.96 4.27
N LEU A 116 -8.14 7.10 3.66
CA LEU A 116 -7.23 8.24 3.58
C LEU A 116 -7.44 9.13 4.81
N ASN A 117 -6.37 9.37 5.57
CA ASN A 117 -6.35 10.31 6.67
C ASN A 117 -5.91 11.69 6.17
N GLU A 118 -6.62 12.74 6.57
CA GLU A 118 -6.27 14.14 6.36
C GLU A 118 -5.89 14.76 7.71
N ALA A 119 -4.72 15.38 7.76
CA ALA A 119 -4.25 16.14 8.92
C ALA A 119 -3.67 17.48 8.48
N LEU A 120 -3.53 18.41 9.42
CA LEU A 120 -2.83 19.67 9.21
C LEU A 120 -1.44 19.57 9.84
N ASP A 121 -0.43 20.07 9.15
CA ASP A 121 0.90 20.29 9.72
C ASP A 121 0.96 21.60 10.53
N ASP A 122 2.13 21.87 11.11
CA ASP A 122 2.38 23.08 11.91
C ASP A 122 2.26 24.38 11.09
N PHE A 123 2.22 24.28 9.76
CA PHE A 123 2.06 25.40 8.82
C PHE A 123 0.66 25.45 8.19
N ASN A 124 -0.30 24.72 8.75
CA ASN A 124 -1.68 24.65 8.27
C ASN A 124 -1.80 24.11 6.83
N ARG A 125 -0.85 23.28 6.40
CA ARG A 125 -0.88 22.57 5.12
C ARG A 125 -1.51 21.20 5.34
N ARG A 126 -2.35 20.80 4.39
CA ARG A 126 -2.96 19.47 4.40
C ARG A 126 -1.90 18.41 4.09
N ILE A 127 -1.78 17.44 4.99
CA ILE A 127 -1.00 16.23 4.81
C ILE A 127 -1.97 15.06 4.72
N PHE A 128 -1.78 14.24 3.70
CA PHE A 128 -2.57 13.03 3.48
C PHE A 128 -1.72 11.79 3.72
N SER A 129 -2.28 10.81 4.42
CA SER A 129 -1.61 9.54 4.69
C SER A 129 -2.59 8.38 4.72
N LEU A 130 -2.10 7.17 4.50
CA LEU A 130 -2.89 5.97 4.65
C LEU A 130 -3.22 5.74 6.13
N GLN A 131 -4.50 5.53 6.45
CA GLN A 131 -4.90 5.20 7.81
C GLN A 131 -4.63 3.71 8.08
N ILE A 132 -3.46 3.42 8.64
CA ILE A 132 -3.04 2.09 9.07
C ILE A 132 -2.40 2.22 10.46
N ASP A 133 -2.72 1.29 11.36
CA ASP A 133 -2.08 1.26 12.68
C ASP A 133 -0.58 0.97 12.54
N GLY A 134 0.24 1.71 13.29
CA GLY A 134 1.70 1.59 13.25
C GLY A 134 2.34 2.30 12.05
N SER A 135 3.47 2.97 12.29
CA SER A 135 4.14 3.79 11.28
C SER A 135 4.83 2.96 10.19
N LYS A 136 5.42 1.82 10.55
CA LYS A 136 6.22 1.00 9.62
C LYS A 136 5.42 0.56 8.39
N THR A 137 4.21 0.04 8.60
CA THR A 137 3.39 -0.49 7.52
C THR A 137 3.02 0.59 6.50
N GLY A 138 2.58 1.77 6.96
CA GLY A 138 2.25 2.88 6.07
C GLY A 138 3.45 3.40 5.27
N LEU A 139 4.65 3.41 5.87
CA LEU A 139 5.87 3.87 5.22
C LEU A 139 6.41 2.88 4.17
N GLU A 140 6.32 1.58 4.43
CA GLU A 140 6.87 0.55 3.54
C GLU A 140 5.87 0.06 2.47
N LEU A 141 4.56 0.17 2.72
CA LEU A 141 3.52 -0.29 1.78
C LEU A 141 3.73 0.27 0.35
N PRO A 142 4.01 1.57 0.14
CA PRO A 142 4.26 2.09 -1.20
C PRO A 142 5.47 1.44 -1.89
N GLY A 143 6.43 0.87 -1.16
CA GLY A 143 7.54 0.11 -1.74
C GLY A 143 7.13 -1.28 -2.24
N ILE A 144 6.15 -1.89 -1.56
CA ILE A 144 5.69 -3.27 -1.78
C ILE A 144 4.74 -3.37 -2.97
N VAL A 145 3.68 -2.55 -2.99
CA VAL A 145 2.67 -2.58 -4.06
C VAL A 145 3.23 -2.01 -5.36
N ASP A 146 2.64 -2.32 -6.50
CA ASP A 146 3.03 -1.67 -7.77
C ASP A 146 2.39 -0.29 -7.90
N GLU A 147 1.12 -0.18 -7.52
CA GLU A 147 0.31 1.02 -7.65
C GLU A 147 -0.14 1.55 -6.27
N VAL A 148 -0.17 2.87 -6.10
CA VAL A 148 -0.85 3.56 -5.01
C VAL A 148 -1.74 4.61 -5.65
N VAL A 149 -3.05 4.53 -5.40
CA VAL A 149 -4.03 5.41 -6.04
C VAL A 149 -4.91 6.04 -4.96
N THR A 150 -5.07 7.36 -5.03
CA THR A 150 -5.96 8.11 -4.14
C THR A 150 -7.23 8.50 -4.88
N LEU A 151 -8.40 8.11 -4.37
CA LEU A 151 -9.68 8.67 -4.80
C LEU A 151 -9.93 9.98 -4.04
N ALA A 152 -9.98 11.10 -4.76
CA ALA A 152 -10.15 12.42 -4.17
C ALA A 152 -11.22 13.24 -4.90
N GLU A 153 -11.73 14.26 -4.22
CA GLU A 153 -12.50 15.34 -4.84
C GLU A 153 -11.54 16.44 -5.31
N LEU A 154 -11.61 16.77 -6.59
CA LEU A 154 -10.82 17.80 -7.26
C LEU A 154 -11.75 18.92 -7.74
N LYS A 155 -11.17 20.10 -7.95
CA LYS A 155 -11.87 21.25 -8.53
C LYS A 155 -11.54 21.37 -10.02
N ALA A 156 -12.56 21.58 -10.84
CA ALA A 156 -12.43 21.96 -12.24
C ALA A 156 -12.27 23.48 -12.38
N ASP A 157 -11.98 23.94 -13.60
CA ASP A 157 -11.77 25.36 -13.92
C ASP A 157 -13.01 26.24 -13.70
N ASP A 158 -14.20 25.64 -13.71
CA ASP A 158 -15.49 26.28 -13.43
C ASP A 158 -15.86 26.25 -11.93
N ASP A 159 -14.91 25.90 -11.06
CA ASP A 159 -15.05 25.69 -9.61
C ASP A 159 -16.01 24.55 -9.22
N SER A 160 -16.45 23.72 -10.18
CA SER A 160 -17.21 22.51 -9.88
C SER A 160 -16.32 21.42 -9.28
N GLY A 161 -16.86 20.69 -8.30
CA GLY A 161 -16.19 19.55 -7.68
C GLY A 161 -16.46 18.27 -8.46
N TYR A 162 -15.42 17.48 -8.72
CA TYR A 162 -15.55 16.14 -9.32
C TYR A 162 -14.63 15.14 -8.62
N ARG A 163 -15.00 13.85 -8.65
CA ARG A 163 -14.15 12.80 -8.12
C ARG A 163 -13.20 12.29 -9.19
N ALA A 164 -11.97 12.00 -8.80
CA ALA A 164 -10.98 11.40 -9.68
C ALA A 164 -9.99 10.55 -8.90
N PHE A 165 -9.29 9.68 -9.61
CA PHE A 165 -8.11 9.00 -9.10
C PHE A 165 -6.87 9.85 -9.36
N VAL A 166 -6.05 10.02 -8.33
CA VAL A 166 -4.72 10.62 -8.41
C VAL A 166 -3.70 9.50 -8.38
N CYS A 167 -2.88 9.42 -9.42
CA CYS A 167 -2.04 8.25 -9.71
C CYS A 167 -0.53 8.52 -9.65
N HIS A 168 -0.09 9.78 -9.71
CA HIS A 168 1.34 10.14 -9.76
C HIS A 168 1.88 10.63 -8.42
N THR A 169 3.09 10.20 -8.07
CA THR A 169 3.80 10.63 -6.85
C THR A 169 3.96 12.14 -6.79
N LEU A 170 4.32 12.75 -7.92
CA LEU A 170 4.38 14.21 -8.06
C LEU A 170 2.99 14.68 -8.49
N ASN A 171 2.20 15.12 -7.52
CA ASN A 171 0.89 15.72 -7.76
C ASN A 171 0.73 17.01 -6.93
N PRO A 172 -0.04 18.00 -7.41
CA PRO A 172 -0.15 19.31 -6.76
C PRO A 172 -0.93 19.28 -5.43
N TRP A 173 -1.58 18.17 -5.10
CA TRP A 173 -2.45 18.03 -3.92
C TRP A 173 -1.79 17.27 -2.76
N ASN A 174 -0.54 16.81 -2.91
CA ASN A 174 0.19 15.98 -1.95
C ASN A 174 -0.53 14.68 -1.54
N TYR A 175 -1.40 14.16 -2.41
CA TYR A 175 -2.02 12.86 -2.16
C TYR A 175 -0.98 11.74 -2.29
N PRO A 176 -1.04 10.70 -1.43
CA PRO A 176 -0.23 9.52 -1.60
C PRO A 176 -0.64 8.81 -2.88
N ALA A 177 0.24 8.81 -3.86
CA ALA A 177 -0.01 8.20 -5.16
C ALA A 177 1.32 7.71 -5.74
N LYS A 178 1.23 6.71 -6.62
CA LYS A 178 2.38 6.10 -7.28
C LYS A 178 1.90 5.21 -8.42
N ASP A 179 2.44 5.43 -9.60
CA ASP A 179 2.27 4.56 -10.76
C ASP A 179 3.62 3.95 -11.15
N ARG A 180 3.75 2.63 -10.98
CA ARG A 180 4.94 1.88 -11.43
C ARG A 180 4.72 1.29 -12.82
N SER A 181 3.46 1.14 -13.23
CA SER A 181 3.10 0.72 -14.59
C SER A 181 3.58 1.73 -15.64
N GLY A 182 3.60 3.02 -15.30
CA GLY A 182 3.94 4.12 -16.19
C GLY A 182 2.93 4.32 -17.32
N ARG A 183 1.68 3.87 -17.10
CA ARG A 183 0.59 3.88 -18.08
C ARG A 183 -0.52 4.87 -17.73
N LEU A 184 -0.62 5.24 -16.46
CA LEU A 184 -1.66 6.11 -15.96
C LEU A 184 -1.27 7.57 -16.21
N ASP A 185 -2.27 8.39 -16.46
CA ASP A 185 -2.13 9.84 -16.41
C ASP A 185 -2.21 10.30 -14.94
N ALA A 186 -1.83 11.55 -14.65
CA ALA A 186 -1.80 12.04 -13.27
C ALA A 186 -3.18 11.99 -12.59
N ILE A 187 -4.23 12.21 -13.40
CA ILE A 187 -5.63 12.17 -13.02
C ILE A 187 -6.33 11.15 -13.94
N GLU A 188 -7.03 10.20 -13.34
CA GLU A 188 -7.89 9.24 -14.05
C GLU A 188 -9.34 9.39 -13.60
N GLU A 189 -10.27 9.03 -14.49
CA GLU A 189 -11.68 8.91 -14.13
C GLU A 189 -11.85 7.94 -12.93
N PRO A 190 -12.77 8.20 -11.99
CA PRO A 190 -12.98 7.36 -10.80
C PRO A 190 -13.70 6.04 -11.15
N HIS A 191 -13.24 5.33 -12.19
CA HIS A 191 -13.78 4.07 -12.68
C HIS A 191 -12.72 2.97 -12.58
N LEU A 192 -12.82 2.14 -11.55
CA LEU A 192 -11.80 1.14 -11.23
C LEU A 192 -11.56 0.10 -12.34
N GLY A 193 -12.62 -0.32 -13.06
CA GLY A 193 -12.49 -1.24 -14.20
C GLY A 193 -11.57 -0.69 -15.31
N ARG A 194 -11.89 0.50 -15.84
CA ARG A 194 -11.07 1.25 -16.79
C ARG A 194 -9.64 1.49 -16.30
N LEU A 195 -9.47 1.81 -15.02
CA LEU A 195 -8.14 1.97 -14.41
C LEU A 195 -7.33 0.67 -14.49
N MET A 196 -7.92 -0.46 -14.09
CA MET A 196 -7.30 -1.79 -14.19
C MET A 196 -6.96 -2.17 -15.63
N GLU A 197 -7.88 -1.93 -16.58
CA GLU A 197 -7.65 -2.16 -18.01
C GLU A 197 -6.47 -1.35 -18.54
N LYS A 198 -6.35 -0.07 -18.14
CA LYS A 198 -5.24 0.81 -18.53
C LYS A 198 -3.90 0.34 -17.95
N ILE A 199 -3.89 -0.09 -16.68
CA ILE A 199 -2.69 -0.67 -16.03
C ILE A 199 -2.22 -1.95 -16.73
N ALA A 200 -3.17 -2.81 -17.14
CA ALA A 200 -2.88 -4.08 -17.83
C ALA A 200 -2.56 -3.91 -19.33
N GLY A 201 -2.91 -2.76 -19.91
CA GLY A 201 -2.76 -2.49 -21.34
C GLY A 201 -1.31 -2.38 -21.84
N PRO A 202 -1.13 -2.16 -23.15
CA PRO A 202 0.20 -1.90 -23.71
C PRO A 202 0.80 -0.63 -23.09
N ALA A 203 2.09 -0.67 -22.76
CA ALA A 203 2.78 0.53 -22.29
C ALA A 203 2.86 1.57 -23.40
N LYS A 204 2.67 2.86 -23.07
CA LYS A 204 2.93 3.95 -24.03
C LYS A 204 4.39 3.85 -24.51
N PRO A 205 4.70 4.14 -25.79
CA PRO A 205 6.07 4.16 -26.29
C PRO A 205 6.98 5.00 -25.38
N ALA A 206 8.23 4.55 -25.17
CA ALA A 206 9.16 5.26 -24.28
C ALA A 206 9.41 6.71 -24.71
N ILE A 207 9.37 6.97 -26.02
CA ILE A 207 9.54 8.32 -26.60
C ILE A 207 8.42 9.30 -26.23
N GLU A 208 7.24 8.79 -25.88
CA GLU A 208 6.09 9.59 -25.44
C GLU A 208 6.09 9.80 -23.91
N ARG A 209 6.91 9.05 -23.17
CA ARG A 209 6.95 9.06 -21.70
C ARG A 209 8.21 9.69 -21.12
N LEU A 210 9.29 9.78 -21.89
CA LEU A 210 10.59 10.27 -21.45
C LEU A 210 10.98 11.49 -22.28
N ASP A 211 10.77 12.69 -21.72
CA ASP A 211 11.41 13.89 -22.25
C ASP A 211 12.80 14.01 -21.61
N PHE A 212 13.84 13.61 -22.36
CA PHE A 212 15.22 13.71 -21.89
C PHE A 212 15.80 15.08 -22.26
N ALA A 213 15.24 16.14 -21.69
CA ALA A 213 15.84 17.46 -21.77
C ALA A 213 16.89 17.63 -20.66
N ARG A 214 18.13 17.99 -21.01
CA ARG A 214 19.11 18.44 -20.01
C ARG A 214 18.53 19.70 -19.35
N PRO A 215 18.48 19.78 -18.00
CA PRO A 215 18.12 21.02 -17.34
C PRO A 215 19.03 22.13 -17.87
N ASN A 216 18.44 23.26 -18.30
CA ASN A 216 19.24 24.44 -18.63
C ASN A 216 20.13 24.77 -17.43
N ALA A 217 21.41 25.07 -17.69
CA ALA A 217 22.32 25.52 -16.65
C ALA A 217 21.63 26.68 -15.90
N ALA A 218 21.39 26.50 -14.61
CA ALA A 218 20.81 27.55 -13.79
C ALA A 218 21.66 28.81 -13.96
N SER A 219 21.06 29.91 -14.41
CA SER A 219 21.74 31.19 -14.49
C SER A 219 22.21 31.56 -13.09
N THR A 220 23.52 31.60 -12.88
CA THR A 220 24.13 32.09 -11.65
C THR A 220 23.56 33.48 -11.35
N PRO A 221 22.92 33.71 -10.19
CA PRO A 221 22.48 35.05 -9.84
C PRO A 221 23.70 35.96 -9.77
N GLU A 222 23.71 37.04 -10.56
CA GLU A 222 24.74 38.07 -10.50
C GLU A 222 24.79 38.61 -9.07
N SER A 223 25.95 38.48 -8.43
CA SER A 223 26.24 39.11 -7.16
C SER A 223 26.16 40.62 -7.34
N THR A 224 25.11 41.26 -6.83
CA THR A 224 25.08 42.71 -6.64
C THR A 224 26.22 43.09 -5.70
N SER A 225 27.29 43.66 -6.27
CA SER A 225 28.35 44.30 -5.51
C SER A 225 27.81 45.62 -4.97
N THR A 226 27.47 45.65 -3.68
CA THR A 226 27.23 46.90 -2.95
C THR A 226 28.58 47.63 -2.86
N GLN A 227 28.76 48.68 -3.65
CA GLN A 227 29.89 49.61 -3.48
C GLN A 227 29.56 50.55 -2.31
N GLU A 228 30.41 50.54 -1.29
CA GLU A 228 30.49 51.56 -0.25
C GLU A 228 30.82 52.92 -0.87
N SER A 229 30.16 53.97 -0.39
CA SER A 229 30.62 55.35 -0.42
C SER A 229 30.05 56.09 0.79
#